data_AF-A0A662LWQ8-F1
#
_entry.id   AF-A0A662LWQ8-F1
#
_cell.length_a   1.000
_cell.length_b   1.000
_cell.length_c   1.000
_cell.angle_alpha   90.00
_cell.angle_beta   90.00
_cell.angle_gamma   90.00
#
_symmetry.space_group_name_H-M   'P 1'
#
loop_
_entity.id
_entity.type
_entity.pdbx_description
1 polymer ?
#
loop_
_entity_poly.entity_id
_entity_poly.type
_entity_poly.pdbx_seq_one_letter_code
_entity_poly.pdbx_strand_id
1 'polypeptide(L)'
;MKQKKLIIAIIAIIIIISSIAIYLLSQQDSRVEETCFMTFNKLDVEPRDFINITESEIQKYSFITEGITSQEMSKKCEDFEEFLNFLDQHSTRNIYYNDKYYHILYVTP
;
A
#
# COMPACT_ATOMS: atom_id res chain seq x y z
N MET A 1 -28.53 49.65 8.66
CA MET A 1 -28.71 48.34 9.33
C MET A 1 -28.57 47.13 8.38
N LYS A 2 -29.07 47.18 7.14
CA LYS A 2 -28.96 46.08 6.15
C LYS A 2 -27.53 45.75 5.70
N GLN A 3 -26.69 46.77 5.45
CA GLN A 3 -25.28 46.56 5.04
C GLN A 3 -24.42 45.85 6.10
N LYS A 4 -24.63 46.14 7.39
CA LYS A 4 -23.91 45.46 8.49
C LYS A 4 -24.23 43.96 8.55
N LYS A 5 -25.49 43.58 8.31
CA LYS A 5 -25.90 42.16 8.26
C LYS A 5 -25.31 41.42 7.05
N LEU A 6 -25.20 42.11 5.90
CA LEU A 6 -24.58 41.56 4.69
C LEU A 6 -23.08 41.28 4.89
N ILE A 7 -22.36 42.24 5.50
CA ILE A 7 -20.92 42.09 5.79
C ILE A 7 -20.68 40.91 6.75
N ILE A 8 -21.50 40.79 7.80
CA ILE A 8 -21.40 39.68 8.76
C ILE A 8 -21.65 38.33 8.08
N ALA A 9 -22.64 38.24 7.18
CA ALA A 9 -22.93 37.02 6.44
C ALA A 9 -21.78 36.58 5.53
N ILE A 10 -21.13 37.55 4.86
CA ILE A 10 -19.97 37.27 3.99
C ILE A 10 -18.79 36.75 4.81
N ILE A 11 -18.50 37.38 5.96
CA ILE A 11 -17.42 36.93 6.85
C ILE A 11 -17.68 35.51 7.35
N ALA A 12 -18.92 35.18 7.74
CA ALA A 12 -19.28 33.85 8.19
C ALA A 12 -19.07 32.78 7.09
N ILE A 13 -19.43 33.09 5.84
CA ILE A 13 -19.22 32.19 4.70
C ILE A 13 -17.72 31.96 4.45
N ILE A 14 -16.91 33.01 4.51
CA ILE A 14 -15.45 32.89 4.32
C ILE A 14 -14.83 31.98 5.40
N ILE A 15 -15.27 32.12 6.66
CA ILE A 15 -14.80 31.27 7.76
C ILE A 15 -15.18 29.81 7.54
N ILE A 16 -16.39 29.54 7.06
CA ILE A 16 -16.84 28.16 6.79
C ILE A 16 -16.01 27.55 5.65
N ILE A 17 -15.82 28.28 4.55
CA ILE A 17 -15.04 27.80 3.40
C ILE A 17 -13.59 27.53 3.80
N SER A 18 -12.96 28.43 4.55
CA SER A 18 -11.58 28.24 5.03
C SER A 18 -11.45 27.07 6.00
N SER A 19 -12.44 26.84 6.87
CA SER A 19 -12.45 25.68 7.78
C SER A 19 -12.57 24.35 7.02
N ILE A 20 -13.39 24.29 5.98
CA ILE A 20 -13.52 23.10 5.11
C ILE A 20 -12.21 22.85 4.36
N ALA A 21 -11.58 23.90 3.82
CA ALA A 21 -10.30 23.78 3.12
C ALA A 21 -9.18 23.25 4.05
N ILE A 22 -9.09 23.76 5.28
CA ILE A 22 -8.12 23.28 6.28
C ILE A 22 -8.39 21.81 6.64
N TYR A 23 -9.65 21.42 6.81
CA TYR A 23 -10.01 20.02 7.10
C TYR A 23 -9.63 19.07 5.96
N LEU A 24 -9.88 19.47 4.70
CA LEU A 24 -9.49 18.68 3.53
C LEU A 24 -7.96 18.56 3.39
N LEU A 25 -7.22 19.64 3.65
CA LEU A 25 -5.75 19.62 3.65
C LEU A 25 -5.19 18.75 4.78
N SER A 26 -5.83 18.75 5.95
CA SER A 26 -5.39 17.93 7.10
C SER A 26 -5.57 16.42 6.86
N GLN A 27 -6.54 16.02 6.04
CA GLN A 27 -6.72 14.63 5.63
C GLN A 27 -5.68 14.15 4.62
N GLN A 28 -4.97 15.08 3.97
CA GLN A 28 -4.07 14.76 2.86
C GLN A 28 -2.66 14.30 3.31
N ASP A 29 -2.23 14.64 4.54
CA ASP A 29 -0.83 14.48 4.97
C ASP A 29 -0.67 13.88 6.39
N SER A 30 -1.29 12.74 6.67
CA SER A 30 -1.00 11.99 7.92
C SER A 30 -0.48 10.57 7.71
N ARG A 31 -0.28 10.14 6.46
CA ARG A 31 0.48 8.92 6.19
C ARG A 31 1.95 9.32 6.21
N VAL A 32 2.58 9.25 7.40
CA VAL A 32 4.03 9.06 7.46
C VAL A 32 4.32 7.95 6.46
N GLU A 33 5.14 8.21 5.45
CA GLU A 33 5.48 7.21 4.44
C GLU A 33 6.27 6.10 5.12
N GLU A 34 5.54 5.14 5.71
CA GLU A 34 6.14 3.98 6.35
C GLU A 34 6.83 3.16 5.27
N THR A 35 8.13 2.96 5.46
CA THR A 35 8.93 2.10 4.61
C THR A 35 8.86 0.70 5.19
N CYS A 36 8.44 -0.26 4.37
CA CYS A 36 8.35 -1.65 4.74
C CYS A 36 9.36 -2.50 3.97
N PHE A 37 9.70 -3.64 4.55
CA PHE A 37 10.66 -4.58 3.98
C PHE A 37 9.96 -5.87 3.58
N MET A 38 10.33 -6.40 2.42
CA MET A 38 9.86 -7.70 1.95
C MET A 38 11.04 -8.55 1.49
N THR A 39 11.08 -9.82 1.92
CA THR A 39 12.14 -10.76 1.51
C THR A 39 11.55 -11.94 0.76
N PHE A 40 12.28 -12.43 -0.24
CA PHE A 40 11.91 -13.51 -1.14
C PHE A 40 12.87 -14.68 -0.93
N ASN A 41 12.53 -15.56 0.01
CA ASN A 41 13.39 -16.69 0.36
C ASN A 41 13.09 -17.87 -0.56
N LYS A 42 14.03 -18.23 -1.44
CA LYS A 42 13.88 -19.42 -2.27
C LYS A 42 13.83 -20.67 -1.40
N LEU A 43 12.88 -21.55 -1.69
CA LEU A 43 12.75 -22.87 -1.05
C LEU A 43 13.31 -23.95 -1.97
N ASP A 44 14.03 -24.91 -1.38
CA ASP A 44 14.57 -26.07 -2.10
C ASP A 44 13.57 -27.23 -2.20
N VAL A 45 12.47 -27.16 -1.44
CA VAL A 45 11.42 -28.17 -1.39
C VAL A 45 10.06 -27.52 -1.62
N GLU A 46 9.13 -28.31 -2.17
CA GLU A 46 7.74 -27.90 -2.32
C GLU A 46 7.08 -27.71 -0.95
N PRO A 47 6.58 -26.51 -0.63
CA PRO A 47 5.86 -26.26 0.62
C PRO A 47 4.47 -26.93 0.57
N ARG A 48 3.87 -27.13 1.74
CA ARG A 48 2.54 -27.75 1.85
C ARG A 48 1.45 -26.95 1.14
N ASP A 49 1.57 -25.63 1.20
CA ASP A 49 0.66 -24.64 0.66
C ASP A 49 1.47 -23.64 -0.15
N PHE A 50 1.01 -23.33 -1.36
CA PHE A 50 1.55 -22.27 -2.19
C PHE A 50 0.50 -21.79 -3.19
N ILE A 51 0.75 -20.62 -3.75
CA ILE A 51 -0.02 -20.08 -4.88
C ILE A 51 0.85 -20.00 -6.13
N ASN A 52 0.30 -20.41 -7.25
CA ASN A 52 0.97 -20.28 -8.54
C ASN A 52 0.78 -18.86 -9.08
N ILE A 53 1.87 -18.10 -9.17
CA ILE A 53 1.83 -16.72 -9.66
C ILE A 53 1.84 -16.72 -11.18
N THR A 54 0.72 -16.28 -11.76
CA THR A 54 0.52 -16.14 -13.20
C THR A 54 1.25 -14.92 -13.77
N GLU A 55 1.45 -14.90 -15.09
CA GLU A 55 2.03 -13.73 -15.76
C GLU A 55 1.22 -12.45 -15.54
N SER A 56 -0.11 -12.54 -15.50
CA SER A 56 -0.98 -11.40 -15.21
C SER A 56 -0.78 -10.85 -13.80
N GLU A 57 -0.56 -11.72 -12.82
CA GLU A 57 -0.27 -11.30 -11.45
C GLU A 57 1.13 -10.68 -11.33
N ILE A 58 2.12 -11.17 -12.09
CA ILE A 58 3.44 -10.52 -12.17
C ILE A 58 3.33 -9.12 -12.79
N GLN A 59 2.51 -8.93 -13.82
CA GLN A 59 2.30 -7.60 -14.40
C GLN A 59 1.69 -6.63 -13.38
N LYS A 60 0.79 -7.14 -12.54
CA LYS A 60 0.16 -6.38 -11.47
C LYS A 60 1.12 -6.09 -10.31
N TYR A 61 1.89 -7.08 -9.90
CA TYR A 61 2.84 -7.04 -8.80
C TYR A 61 4.29 -7.09 -9.33
N SER A 62 4.65 -6.10 -10.15
CA SER A 62 5.92 -6.08 -10.89
C SER A 62 7.17 -6.16 -10.01
N PHE A 63 7.04 -5.75 -8.74
CA PHE A 63 8.11 -5.86 -7.75
C PHE A 63 8.49 -7.31 -7.43
N ILE A 64 7.62 -8.31 -7.64
CA ILE A 64 7.95 -9.73 -7.33
C ILE A 64 9.23 -10.16 -8.06
N THR A 65 9.37 -9.81 -9.33
CA THR A 65 10.56 -10.16 -10.14
C THR A 65 11.81 -9.44 -9.63
N GLU A 66 11.68 -8.17 -9.25
CA GLU A 66 12.75 -7.38 -8.63
C GLU A 66 13.19 -8.06 -7.33
N GLY A 67 12.23 -8.38 -6.45
CA GLY A 67 12.45 -8.98 -5.14
C GLY A 67 13.04 -10.37 -5.16
N ILE A 68 12.63 -11.21 -6.11
CA ILE A 68 13.23 -12.53 -6.29
C ILE A 68 14.68 -12.41 -6.73
N THR A 69 15.01 -11.39 -7.53
CA THR A 69 16.38 -11.17 -8.02
C THR A 69 17.28 -10.61 -6.92
N SER A 70 16.80 -9.62 -6.16
CA SER A 70 17.54 -8.99 -5.06
C SER A 70 17.46 -9.75 -3.74
N GLN A 71 16.54 -10.71 -3.62
CA GLN A 71 16.14 -11.44 -2.39
C GLN A 71 15.47 -10.57 -1.32
N GLU A 72 15.66 -9.26 -1.36
CA GLU A 72 15.07 -8.30 -0.45
C GLU A 72 14.65 -7.02 -1.19
N MET A 73 13.63 -6.34 -0.68
CA MET A 73 13.21 -5.04 -1.17
C MET A 73 12.69 -4.16 -0.03
N SER A 74 12.79 -2.86 -0.27
CA SER A 74 12.30 -1.82 0.62
C SER A 74 11.49 -0.83 -0.22
N LYS A 75 10.20 -0.67 0.07
CA LYS A 75 9.30 0.29 -0.59
C LYS A 75 8.30 0.85 0.43
N LYS A 76 7.39 1.71 -0.01
CA LYS A 76 6.30 2.17 0.89
C LYS A 76 5.41 0.98 1.21
N CYS A 77 4.91 0.89 2.44
CA CYS A 77 4.04 -0.22 2.85
C CYS A 77 2.79 -0.34 1.96
N GLU A 78 2.23 0.78 1.50
CA GLU A 78 1.08 0.82 0.58
C GLU A 78 1.37 0.16 -0.78
N ASP A 79 2.63 0.16 -1.24
CA ASP A 79 3.02 -0.49 -2.49
C ASP A 79 2.92 -2.02 -2.39
N PHE A 80 2.94 -2.56 -1.16
CA PHE A 80 2.81 -4.00 -0.89
C PHE A 80 1.40 -4.42 -0.48
N GLU A 81 0.55 -3.49 -0.06
CA GLU A 81 -0.73 -3.77 0.59
C GLU A 81 -1.64 -4.68 -0.26
N GLU A 82 -1.76 -4.39 -1.55
CA GLU A 82 -2.61 -5.18 -2.44
C GLU A 82 -2.11 -6.62 -2.59
N PHE A 83 -0.79 -6.81 -2.68
CA PHE A 83 -0.19 -8.14 -2.78
C PHE A 83 -0.29 -8.90 -1.46
N LEU A 84 -0.10 -8.23 -0.32
CA LEU A 84 -0.27 -8.85 1.00
C LEU A 84 -1.71 -9.33 1.20
N ASN A 85 -2.69 -8.51 0.81
CA ASN A 85 -4.10 -8.91 0.82
C ASN A 85 -4.36 -10.12 -0.08
N PHE A 86 -3.72 -10.18 -1.25
CA PHE A 86 -3.79 -11.34 -2.13
C PHE A 86 -3.20 -12.61 -1.48
N LEU A 87 -2.04 -12.50 -0.81
CA LEU A 87 -1.46 -13.61 -0.04
C LEU A 87 -2.37 -14.05 1.12
N ASP A 88 -2.99 -13.10 1.82
CA ASP A 88 -3.91 -13.35 2.93
C ASP A 88 -5.18 -14.06 2.49
N GLN A 89 -5.76 -13.66 1.35
CA GLN A 89 -6.92 -14.34 0.75
C GLN A 89 -6.66 -15.82 0.45
N HIS A 90 -5.41 -16.16 0.14
CA HIS A 90 -4.99 -17.54 -0.12
C HIS A 90 -4.43 -18.25 1.12
N SER A 91 -4.38 -17.55 2.27
CA SER A 91 -3.88 -18.09 3.54
C SER A 91 -2.48 -18.70 3.44
N THR A 92 -1.62 -18.14 2.59
CA THR A 92 -0.24 -18.60 2.42
C THR A 92 0.73 -17.44 2.26
N ARG A 93 2.01 -17.72 2.50
CA ARG A 93 3.14 -16.84 2.17
C ARG A 93 4.08 -17.46 1.14
N ASN A 94 3.75 -18.65 0.65
CA ASN A 94 4.57 -19.32 -0.33
C ASN A 94 4.01 -19.10 -1.72
N ILE A 95 4.89 -18.74 -2.65
CA ILE A 95 4.55 -18.55 -4.05
C ILE A 95 5.35 -19.53 -4.91
N TYR A 96 4.75 -19.99 -6.00
CA TYR A 96 5.43 -20.69 -7.08
C TYR A 96 5.54 -19.76 -8.28
N TYR A 97 6.76 -19.57 -8.76
CA TYR A 97 7.05 -18.71 -9.90
C TYR A 97 8.32 -19.18 -10.61
N ASN A 98 8.27 -19.29 -11.93
CA ASN A 98 9.42 -19.67 -12.78
C ASN A 98 10.11 -20.96 -12.28
N ASP A 99 9.31 -22.01 -12.11
CA ASP A 99 9.72 -23.35 -11.66
C ASP A 99 10.43 -23.42 -10.31
N LYS A 100 10.16 -22.44 -9.43
CA LYS A 100 10.75 -22.33 -8.10
C LYS A 100 9.71 -21.91 -7.08
N TYR A 101 9.91 -22.38 -5.85
CA TYR A 101 9.12 -21.99 -4.70
C TYR A 101 9.84 -20.88 -3.91
N TYR A 102 9.09 -19.90 -3.42
CA TYR A 102 9.60 -18.83 -2.58
C TYR A 102 8.69 -18.61 -1.39
N HIS A 103 9.28 -18.33 -0.23
CA HIS A 103 8.59 -17.88 0.95
C HIS A 103 8.75 -16.37 1.12
N ILE A 104 7.64 -15.65 1.25
CA ILE A 104 7.61 -14.21 1.38
C ILE A 104 7.52 -13.82 2.84
N LEU A 105 8.48 -13.03 3.33
CA LEU A 105 8.38 -12.37 4.63
C LEU A 105 8.13 -10.88 4.42
N TYR A 106 7.31 -10.31 5.29
CA TYR A 106 7.00 -8.89 5.32
C TYR A 106 7.25 -8.36 6.72
N VAL A 107 7.97 -7.24 6.82
CA VAL A 107 8.34 -6.62 8.08
C VAL A 107 7.99 -5.14 8.02
N THR A 108 7.16 -4.70 8.97
CA THR A 108 6.95 -3.30 9.30
C THR A 108 7.98 -2.89 10.35
N PRO A 109 8.56 -1.69 10.27
CA PRO A 109 9.45 -1.17 11.32
C PRO A 109 8.76 -1.03 12.69
#